data_AF-A0A1R0ZPD7-F1
#
_entry.id   AF-A0A1R0ZPD7-F1
#
_cell.length_a   1.000
_cell.length_b   1.000
_cell.length_c   1.000
_cell.angle_alpha   90.00
_cell.angle_beta   90.00
_cell.angle_gamma   90.00
#
_symmetry.space_group_name_H-M   'P 1'
#
loop_
_entity.id
_entity.type
_entity.pdbx_description
1 polymer ?
#
loop_
_entity_poly.entity_id
_entity_poly.type
_entity_poly.pdbx_seq_one_letter_code
_entity_poly.pdbx_strand_id
1 'polypeptide(L)'
;MNLFQMGSKPLGTERITAFLEDNYVSIGYPGIGDLENISKVELRDRMIHAYQYSELELTEHIQAIQLFVHTMQDGDYVLVCDGDWVHLGDLGDYFYNELFDTPDIGTCHRRGVTWLKSLPITDLNAGIKEFLSSSGVVKQYKGPMPSARVDLWITGSSDSEQAMSNRMHVDEETLSMALDILKEALVSENAERRERAAIAILQYAK
;
A
#
# COMPACT_ATOMS: atom_id res chain seq x y z
N MET A 1 -4.21 9.15 8.18
CA MET A 1 -3.65 7.79 8.15
C MET A 1 -4.77 6.76 8.13
N ASN A 2 -5.29 6.53 6.93
CA ASN A 2 -6.27 5.52 6.58
C ASN A 2 -5.66 4.55 5.57
N LEU A 3 -6.30 3.40 5.37
CA LEU A 3 -5.96 2.49 4.28
C LEU A 3 -7.14 2.38 3.34
N PHE A 4 -6.83 2.41 2.07
CA PHE A 4 -7.78 2.21 1.00
C PHE A 4 -7.33 1.05 0.12
N GLN A 5 -8.30 0.48 -0.58
CA GLN A 5 -8.02 -0.37 -1.73
C GLN A 5 -8.59 0.28 -2.98
N MET A 6 -7.97 -0.01 -4.10
CA MET A 6 -8.50 0.35 -5.41
C MET A 6 -8.16 -0.70 -6.46
N GLY A 7 -8.97 -0.75 -7.51
CA GLY A 7 -8.67 -1.54 -8.69
C GLY A 7 -7.59 -0.87 -9.55
N SER A 8 -6.84 -1.68 -10.29
CA SER A 8 -5.85 -1.25 -11.28
C SER A 8 -6.45 -0.94 -12.67
N LYS A 9 -7.77 -1.09 -12.81
CA LYS A 9 -8.49 -1.05 -14.10
C LYS A 9 -9.46 0.12 -14.24
N PRO A 10 -9.01 1.38 -14.24
CA PRO A 10 -9.90 2.49 -14.60
C PRO A 10 -10.48 2.24 -15.99
N LEU A 11 -11.80 2.41 -16.14
CA LEU A 11 -12.56 2.11 -17.37
C LEU A 11 -12.37 0.67 -17.90
N GLY A 12 -12.01 -0.29 -17.04
CA GLY A 12 -11.80 -1.69 -17.42
C GLY A 12 -10.46 -1.99 -18.11
N THR A 13 -9.60 -0.99 -18.32
CA THR A 13 -8.27 -1.18 -18.92
C THR A 13 -7.21 -1.33 -17.83
N GLU A 14 -6.40 -2.38 -17.89
CA GLU A 14 -5.29 -2.59 -16.95
C GLU A 14 -4.25 -1.47 -17.06
N ARG A 15 -3.97 -0.79 -15.93
CA ARG A 15 -3.05 0.35 -15.85
C ARG A 15 -1.97 0.17 -14.78
N ILE A 16 -1.87 -0.99 -14.13
CA ILE A 16 -0.90 -1.18 -13.04
C ILE A 16 0.53 -0.83 -13.44
N THR A 17 0.98 -1.21 -14.63
CA THR A 17 2.34 -0.90 -15.10
C THR A 17 2.61 0.61 -15.11
N ALA A 18 1.68 1.39 -15.65
CA ALA A 18 1.79 2.85 -15.66
C ALA A 18 1.75 3.43 -14.25
N PHE A 19 0.91 2.89 -13.37
CA PHE A 19 0.83 3.35 -11.97
C PHE A 19 2.15 3.16 -11.23
N LEU A 20 2.80 2.01 -11.43
CA LEU A 20 4.08 1.68 -10.82
C LEU A 20 5.24 2.50 -11.40
N GLU A 21 5.32 2.61 -12.74
CA GLU A 21 6.42 3.31 -13.42
C GLU A 21 6.35 4.83 -13.22
N ASP A 22 5.15 5.40 -13.35
CA ASP A 22 4.93 6.85 -13.29
C ASP A 22 4.50 7.36 -11.90
N ASN A 23 4.48 6.48 -10.89
CA ASN A 23 4.23 6.81 -9.47
C ASN A 23 2.91 7.56 -9.24
N TYR A 24 1.81 7.03 -9.78
CA TYR A 24 0.47 7.58 -9.56
C TYR A 24 -0.59 6.48 -9.52
N VAL A 25 -1.78 6.84 -9.05
CA VAL A 25 -2.98 6.04 -9.22
C VAL A 25 -4.11 6.89 -9.77
N SER A 26 -5.06 6.26 -10.47
CA SER A 26 -6.21 6.93 -11.09
C SER A 26 -7.50 6.14 -10.94
N ILE A 27 -8.60 6.86 -10.72
CA ILE A 27 -9.96 6.27 -10.65
C ILE A 27 -10.72 6.31 -11.97
N GLY A 28 -10.17 6.97 -12.99
CA GLY A 28 -10.86 7.19 -14.26
C GLY A 28 -11.89 8.29 -14.15
N TYR A 29 -12.99 8.17 -14.88
CA TYR A 29 -14.06 9.16 -15.08
C TYR A 29 -13.71 10.35 -15.98
N PRO A 30 -13.36 10.14 -17.26
CA PRO A 30 -13.17 11.26 -18.17
C PRO A 30 -14.47 12.03 -18.50
N GLY A 31 -14.34 13.28 -18.93
CA GLY A 31 -15.42 14.11 -19.45
C GLY A 31 -16.32 14.77 -18.40
N ILE A 32 -15.96 14.67 -17.11
CA ILE A 32 -16.66 15.36 -16.02
C ILE A 32 -15.85 16.52 -15.40
N GLY A 33 -14.68 16.81 -15.96
CA GLY A 33 -13.82 17.92 -15.56
C GLY A 33 -13.27 17.78 -14.14
N ASP A 34 -12.58 18.81 -13.65
CA ASP A 34 -12.01 18.83 -12.30
C ASP A 34 -13.10 18.70 -11.21
N LEU A 35 -12.82 17.88 -10.20
CA LEU A 35 -13.72 17.50 -9.12
C LEU A 35 -13.25 18.01 -7.74
N GLU A 36 -12.10 18.68 -7.65
CA GLU A 36 -11.52 19.11 -6.36
C GLU A 36 -12.52 19.93 -5.53
N ASN A 37 -13.17 20.92 -6.16
CA ASN A 37 -13.96 21.94 -5.47
C ASN A 37 -15.47 21.88 -5.77
N ILE A 38 -15.97 20.74 -6.26
CA ILE A 38 -17.38 20.61 -6.64
C ILE A 38 -18.24 20.03 -5.52
N SER A 39 -19.52 20.39 -5.53
CA SER A 39 -20.49 19.81 -4.59
C SER A 39 -20.92 18.40 -5.01
N LYS A 40 -21.45 17.62 -4.07
CA LYS A 40 -22.03 16.29 -4.38
C LYS A 40 -23.19 16.37 -5.39
N VAL A 41 -23.98 17.44 -5.33
CA VAL A 41 -25.10 17.68 -6.25
C VAL A 41 -24.56 17.93 -7.66
N GLU A 42 -23.57 18.82 -7.78
CA GLU A 42 -22.93 19.10 -9.06
C GLU A 42 -22.23 17.87 -9.64
N LEU A 43 -21.51 17.09 -8.83
CA LEU A 43 -20.91 15.83 -9.26
C LEU A 43 -21.97 14.88 -9.81
N ARG A 44 -23.10 14.74 -9.12
CA ARG A 44 -24.22 13.89 -9.57
C ARG A 44 -24.75 14.36 -10.92
N ASP A 45 -24.98 15.65 -11.08
CA ASP A 45 -25.47 16.21 -12.33
C ASP A 45 -24.48 15.94 -13.47
N ARG A 46 -23.18 16.19 -13.29
CA ARG A 46 -22.16 15.88 -14.30
C ARG A 46 -22.12 14.40 -14.66
N MET A 47 -22.24 13.52 -13.67
CA MET A 47 -22.26 12.07 -13.88
C MET A 47 -23.48 11.59 -14.68
N ILE A 48 -24.67 12.15 -14.43
CA ILE A 48 -25.91 11.81 -15.19
C ILE A 48 -25.78 12.23 -16.66
N HIS A 49 -25.12 13.36 -16.94
CA HIS A 49 -24.94 13.83 -18.32
C HIS A 49 -23.86 13.05 -19.07
N ALA A 50 -22.79 12.64 -18.39
CA ALA A 50 -21.65 11.96 -19.01
C ALA A 50 -21.85 10.43 -19.14
N TYR A 51 -22.59 9.81 -18.22
CA TYR A 51 -22.70 8.35 -18.10
C TYR A 51 -24.16 7.88 -18.03
N GLN A 52 -24.44 6.73 -18.65
CA GLN A 52 -25.76 6.10 -18.65
C GLN A 52 -25.88 5.06 -17.51
N TYR A 53 -25.57 5.48 -16.29
CA TYR A 53 -25.69 4.62 -15.10
C TYR A 53 -27.13 4.52 -14.59
N SER A 54 -27.49 3.37 -14.04
CA SER A 54 -28.67 3.25 -13.18
C SER A 54 -28.49 4.04 -11.89
N GLU A 55 -29.59 4.30 -11.16
CA GLU A 55 -29.56 5.02 -9.88
C GLU A 55 -28.63 4.37 -8.83
N LEU A 56 -28.57 3.03 -8.83
CA LEU A 56 -27.70 2.28 -7.93
C LEU A 56 -26.23 2.48 -8.30
N GLU A 57 -25.87 2.22 -9.57
CA GLU A 57 -24.52 2.41 -10.08
C GLU A 57 -24.03 3.85 -9.89
N LEU A 58 -24.89 4.83 -10.21
CA LEU A 58 -24.58 6.25 -10.02
C LEU A 58 -24.24 6.55 -8.56
N THR A 59 -24.99 5.99 -7.62
CA THR A 59 -24.75 6.17 -6.18
C THR A 59 -23.42 5.56 -5.76
N GLU A 60 -23.08 4.37 -6.26
CA GLU A 60 -21.80 3.69 -5.98
C GLU A 60 -20.61 4.45 -6.56
N HIS A 61 -20.71 4.91 -7.82
CA HIS A 61 -19.66 5.68 -8.48
C HIS A 61 -19.44 7.04 -7.80
N ILE A 62 -20.51 7.76 -7.44
CA ILE A 62 -20.40 9.00 -6.68
C ILE A 62 -19.68 8.76 -5.36
N GLN A 63 -20.01 7.68 -4.63
CA GLN A 63 -19.31 7.36 -3.38
C GLN A 63 -17.82 7.08 -3.60
N ALA A 64 -17.46 6.33 -4.64
CA ALA A 64 -16.06 6.06 -4.98
C ALA A 64 -15.29 7.35 -5.32
N ILE A 65 -15.90 8.24 -6.10
CA ILE A 65 -15.32 9.55 -6.43
C ILE A 65 -15.14 10.40 -5.17
N GLN A 66 -16.15 10.49 -4.31
CA GLN A 66 -16.03 11.23 -3.04
C GLN A 66 -14.95 10.65 -2.13
N LEU A 67 -14.79 9.33 -2.13
CA LEU A 67 -13.75 8.66 -1.36
C LEU A 67 -12.36 9.03 -1.88
N PHE A 68 -12.17 8.98 -3.20
CA PHE A 68 -10.89 9.27 -3.82
C PHE A 68 -10.52 10.75 -3.81
N VAL A 69 -11.45 11.64 -4.15
CA VAL A 69 -11.17 13.07 -4.32
C VAL A 69 -11.15 13.77 -2.97
N HIS A 70 -12.18 13.55 -2.13
CA HIS A 70 -12.39 14.36 -0.93
C HIS A 70 -12.04 13.67 0.38
N THR A 71 -12.03 12.33 0.43
CA THR A 71 -11.79 11.60 1.69
C THR A 71 -10.34 11.17 1.86
N MET A 72 -9.72 10.60 0.83
CA MET A 72 -8.28 10.32 0.81
C MET A 72 -7.49 11.60 0.99
N GLN A 73 -6.44 11.56 1.80
CA GLN A 73 -5.54 12.68 2.05
C GLN A 73 -4.09 12.28 1.77
N ASP A 74 -3.22 13.27 1.64
CA ASP A 74 -1.77 13.06 1.67
C ASP A 74 -1.36 12.30 2.95
N GLY A 75 -0.49 11.31 2.79
CA GLY A 75 -0.07 10.40 3.84
C GLY A 75 -1.08 9.30 4.19
N ASP A 76 -2.14 9.08 3.40
CA ASP A 76 -2.96 7.87 3.51
C ASP A 76 -2.40 6.75 2.63
N TYR A 77 -2.70 5.49 2.97
CA TYR A 77 -2.19 4.34 2.21
C TYR A 77 -3.18 3.79 1.22
N VAL A 78 -2.68 3.25 0.12
CA VAL A 78 -3.45 2.54 -0.89
C VAL A 78 -2.88 1.16 -1.16
N LEU A 79 -3.77 0.17 -1.30
CA LEU A 79 -3.50 -1.15 -1.84
C LEU A 79 -4.08 -1.24 -3.25
N VAL A 80 -3.24 -1.63 -4.22
CA VAL A 80 -3.66 -1.90 -5.59
C VAL A 80 -3.40 -3.37 -5.90
N CYS A 81 -4.44 -4.11 -6.24
CA CYS A 81 -4.32 -5.51 -6.62
C CYS A 81 -3.89 -5.64 -8.09
N ASP A 82 -2.94 -6.55 -8.33
CA ASP A 82 -2.45 -6.96 -9.65
C ASP A 82 -2.35 -8.49 -9.70
N GLY A 83 -3.44 -9.13 -10.11
CA GLY A 83 -3.53 -10.59 -10.09
C GLY A 83 -3.29 -11.15 -8.68
N ASP A 84 -2.21 -11.91 -8.52
CA ASP A 84 -1.80 -12.51 -7.24
C ASP A 84 -0.94 -11.59 -6.37
N TRP A 85 -0.66 -10.37 -6.84
CA TRP A 85 0.17 -9.38 -6.15
C TRP A 85 -0.66 -8.21 -5.64
N VAL A 86 -0.14 -7.55 -4.60
CA VAL A 86 -0.68 -6.30 -4.07
C VAL A 86 0.46 -5.32 -3.87
N HIS A 87 0.22 -4.10 -4.34
CA HIS A 87 1.14 -2.99 -4.22
C HIS A 87 0.64 -2.02 -3.16
N LEU A 88 1.45 -1.80 -2.14
CA LEU A 88 1.24 -0.77 -1.13
C LEU A 88 1.92 0.51 -1.58
N GLY A 89 1.17 1.60 -1.56
CA GLY A 89 1.70 2.94 -1.77
C GLY A 89 1.22 3.93 -0.71
N ASP A 90 2.04 4.94 -0.46
CA ASP A 90 1.71 6.15 0.27
C ASP A 90 1.17 7.21 -0.69
N LEU A 91 -0.04 7.74 -0.44
CA LEU A 91 -0.74 8.67 -1.32
C LEU A 91 -0.27 10.10 -1.08
N GLY A 92 -0.12 10.83 -2.18
CA GLY A 92 -0.05 12.28 -2.18
C GLY A 92 -1.39 12.95 -2.44
N ASP A 93 -1.31 14.25 -2.71
CA ASP A 93 -2.46 15.09 -3.04
C ASP A 93 -3.16 14.64 -4.33
N TYR A 94 -4.46 14.95 -4.38
CA TYR A 94 -5.27 14.84 -5.59
C TYR A 94 -4.86 15.91 -6.58
N PHE A 95 -4.84 15.54 -7.86
CA PHE A 95 -4.78 16.51 -8.94
C PHE A 95 -5.55 16.02 -10.16
N TYR A 96 -6.05 16.99 -10.92
CA TYR A 96 -6.70 16.77 -12.19
C TYR A 96 -5.75 17.11 -13.34
N ASN A 97 -5.65 16.23 -14.33
CA ASN A 97 -4.87 16.45 -15.53
C ASN A 97 -5.74 16.34 -16.78
N GLU A 98 -6.12 17.52 -17.31
CA GLU A 98 -6.99 17.65 -18.48
C GLU A 98 -6.46 16.99 -19.75
N LEU A 99 -5.13 16.83 -19.88
CA LEU A 99 -4.52 16.19 -21.05
C LEU A 99 -4.88 14.69 -21.14
N PHE A 100 -5.28 14.09 -20.03
CA PHE A 100 -5.70 12.70 -19.93
C PHE A 100 -7.22 12.55 -19.76
N ASP A 101 -7.96 13.65 -19.95
CA ASP A 101 -9.43 13.69 -19.87
C ASP A 101 -10.07 13.29 -21.20
N THR A 102 -9.70 12.10 -21.68
CA THR A 102 -10.19 11.57 -22.95
C THR A 102 -10.82 10.19 -22.73
N PRO A 103 -11.85 9.80 -23.50
CA PRO A 103 -12.51 8.51 -23.34
C PRO A 103 -11.59 7.30 -23.53
N ASP A 104 -10.51 7.44 -24.31
CA ASP A 104 -9.55 6.38 -24.63
C ASP A 104 -8.45 6.23 -23.56
N ILE A 105 -8.01 7.32 -22.94
CA ILE A 105 -7.00 7.26 -21.88
C ILE A 105 -7.67 7.16 -20.52
N GLY A 106 -8.53 8.14 -20.20
CA GLY A 106 -9.35 8.18 -19.00
C GLY A 106 -8.56 8.05 -17.71
N THR A 107 -7.47 8.78 -17.57
CA THR A 107 -6.66 8.81 -16.34
C THR A 107 -6.47 10.22 -15.80
N CYS A 108 -7.43 11.12 -16.04
CA CYS A 108 -7.36 12.53 -15.65
C CYS A 108 -7.41 12.77 -14.13
N HIS A 109 -8.10 11.93 -13.36
CA HIS A 109 -8.20 12.05 -11.91
C HIS A 109 -7.14 11.22 -11.21
N ARG A 110 -6.09 11.88 -10.70
CA ARG A 110 -4.88 11.21 -10.18
C ARG A 110 -4.57 11.59 -8.75
N ARG A 111 -3.79 10.71 -8.11
CA ARG A 111 -3.00 10.99 -6.92
C ARG A 111 -1.58 10.49 -7.14
N GLY A 112 -0.59 11.25 -6.71
CA GLY A 112 0.79 10.77 -6.66
C GLY A 112 0.90 9.61 -5.67
N VAL A 113 1.80 8.67 -5.92
CA VAL A 113 2.02 7.53 -5.02
C VAL A 113 3.50 7.26 -4.86
N THR A 114 3.94 7.16 -3.61
CA THR A 114 5.25 6.56 -3.30
C THR A 114 5.05 5.08 -3.00
N TRP A 115 5.45 4.21 -3.92
CA TRP A 115 5.34 2.76 -3.73
C TRP A 115 6.30 2.27 -2.65
N LEU A 116 5.75 1.61 -1.63
CA LEU A 116 6.50 1.17 -0.46
C LEU A 116 6.88 -0.31 -0.55
N LYS A 117 5.94 -1.15 -0.99
CA LYS A 117 6.14 -2.60 -1.03
C LYS A 117 5.20 -3.26 -2.02
N SER A 118 5.69 -4.32 -2.65
CA SER A 118 4.88 -5.26 -3.41
C SER A 118 4.99 -6.64 -2.79
N LEU A 119 3.88 -7.36 -2.68
CA LEU A 119 3.85 -8.68 -2.07
C LEU A 119 2.75 -9.57 -2.66
N PRO A 120 2.89 -10.90 -2.57
CA PRO A 120 1.81 -11.82 -2.88
C PRO A 120 0.61 -11.62 -1.95
N ILE A 121 -0.62 -11.79 -2.47
CA ILE A 121 -1.86 -11.78 -1.68
C ILE A 121 -1.79 -12.81 -0.55
N THR A 122 -1.09 -13.93 -0.76
CA THR A 122 -0.92 -15.00 0.23
C THR A 122 -0.23 -14.52 1.51
N ASP A 123 0.61 -13.49 1.40
CA ASP A 123 1.43 -13.01 2.51
C ASP A 123 0.70 -11.96 3.36
N LEU A 124 -0.47 -11.48 2.90
CA LEU A 124 -1.33 -10.57 3.65
C LEU A 124 -1.93 -11.22 4.90
N ASN A 125 -2.33 -10.41 5.88
CA ASN A 125 -3.14 -10.91 6.99
C ASN A 125 -4.58 -11.18 6.53
N ALA A 126 -5.30 -12.03 7.28
CA ALA A 126 -6.66 -12.43 6.92
C ALA A 126 -7.65 -11.25 6.78
N GLY A 127 -7.54 -10.24 7.65
CA GLY A 127 -8.41 -9.06 7.61
C GLY A 127 -8.21 -8.21 6.36
N ILE A 128 -6.97 -8.09 5.86
CA ILE A 128 -6.69 -7.40 4.60
C ILE A 128 -7.08 -8.26 3.41
N LYS A 129 -6.88 -9.58 3.43
CA LYS A 129 -7.38 -10.47 2.36
C LYS A 129 -8.89 -10.37 2.21
N GLU A 130 -9.63 -10.41 3.32
CA GLU A 130 -11.08 -10.23 3.33
C GLU A 130 -11.46 -8.86 2.77
N PHE A 131 -10.77 -7.80 3.18
CA PHE A 131 -10.98 -6.47 2.64
C PHE A 131 -10.81 -6.43 1.12
N LEU A 132 -9.70 -6.98 0.60
CA LEU A 132 -9.39 -7.02 -0.84
C LEU A 132 -10.33 -7.90 -1.66
N SER A 133 -10.97 -8.89 -1.04
CA SER A 133 -11.97 -9.74 -1.72
C SER A 133 -13.23 -8.98 -2.14
N SER A 134 -13.46 -7.80 -1.57
CA SER A 134 -14.68 -7.04 -1.80
C SER A 134 -14.56 -6.13 -3.03
N SER A 135 -15.34 -6.40 -4.08
CA SER A 135 -15.29 -5.63 -5.33
C SER A 135 -15.75 -4.18 -5.20
N GLY A 136 -15.02 -3.23 -5.80
CA GLY A 136 -15.41 -1.83 -5.88
C GLY A 136 -14.29 -0.97 -6.47
N VAL A 137 -14.62 0.23 -6.95
CA VAL A 137 -13.64 1.14 -7.56
C VAL A 137 -12.62 1.62 -6.52
N VAL A 138 -13.11 2.07 -5.36
CA VAL A 138 -12.31 2.48 -4.20
C VAL A 138 -13.07 2.12 -2.93
N LYS A 139 -12.39 1.60 -1.91
CA LYS A 139 -12.96 1.36 -0.58
C LYS A 139 -11.98 1.73 0.52
N GLN A 140 -12.51 2.10 1.69
CA GLN A 140 -11.73 2.37 2.89
C GLN A 140 -11.80 1.18 3.85
N TYR A 141 -10.66 0.76 4.39
CA TYR A 141 -10.62 -0.23 5.45
C TYR A 141 -11.19 0.36 6.74
N LYS A 142 -12.12 -0.36 7.38
CA LYS A 142 -12.79 0.06 8.63
C LYS A 142 -12.41 -0.77 9.85
N GLY A 143 -11.51 -1.73 9.69
CA GLY A 143 -11.02 -2.57 10.79
C GLY A 143 -10.03 -1.83 11.69
N PRO A 144 -9.62 -2.46 12.81
CA PRO A 144 -8.63 -1.88 13.72
C PRO A 144 -7.29 -1.69 13.02
N MET A 145 -6.71 -0.49 13.14
CA MET A 145 -5.40 -0.16 12.60
C MET A 145 -4.33 -0.15 13.70
N PRO A 146 -3.30 -1.02 13.64
CA PRO A 146 -2.13 -0.90 14.49
C PRO A 146 -1.43 0.44 14.25
N SER A 147 -1.40 1.30 15.27
CA SER A 147 -1.04 2.72 15.16
C SER A 147 0.39 3.04 14.70
N ALA A 148 1.29 2.04 14.62
CA ALA A 148 2.73 2.29 14.53
C ALA A 148 3.48 1.58 13.39
N ARG A 149 2.91 0.57 12.72
CA ARG A 149 3.67 -0.19 11.70
C ARG A 149 2.78 -0.74 10.60
N VAL A 150 2.85 -0.09 9.44
CA VAL A 150 2.21 -0.52 8.19
C VAL A 150 2.70 -1.90 7.76
N ASP A 151 3.95 -2.25 8.06
CA ASP A 151 4.50 -3.59 7.80
C ASP A 151 3.71 -4.70 8.50
N LEU A 152 3.20 -4.46 9.72
CA LEU A 152 2.39 -5.43 10.46
C LEU A 152 1.02 -5.65 9.80
N TRP A 153 0.56 -4.71 8.99
CA TRP A 153 -0.74 -4.78 8.30
C TRP A 153 -0.67 -5.68 7.08
N ILE A 154 0.53 -5.94 6.56
CA ILE A 154 0.73 -6.46 5.21
C ILE A 154 1.41 -7.82 5.22
N THR A 155 2.18 -8.13 6.25
CA THR A 155 2.59 -9.51 6.50
C THR A 155 1.63 -10.11 7.50
N GLY A 156 1.02 -11.24 7.16
CA GLY A 156 0.20 -12.06 8.04
C GLY A 156 0.99 -12.50 9.25
N SER A 157 1.09 -11.63 10.25
CA SER A 157 1.58 -11.98 11.56
C SER A 157 0.40 -12.50 12.37
N SER A 158 0.10 -13.79 12.20
CA SER A 158 -0.38 -14.60 13.32
C SER A 158 0.73 -14.87 14.35
N ASP A 159 1.86 -14.13 14.29
CA ASP A 159 3.02 -14.30 15.15
C ASP A 159 3.63 -12.97 15.63
N SER A 160 2.87 -11.88 15.76
CA SER A 160 3.43 -10.59 16.23
C SER A 160 3.69 -10.50 17.74
N GLU A 161 3.63 -11.61 18.48
CA GLU A 161 4.27 -11.75 19.79
C GLU A 161 5.39 -12.82 19.81
N GLN A 162 5.61 -13.57 18.71
CA GLN A 162 6.68 -14.58 18.60
C GLN A 162 7.73 -14.27 17.52
N ALA A 163 7.49 -13.31 16.62
CA ALA A 163 8.41 -12.90 15.56
C ALA A 163 9.53 -11.92 16.01
N MET A 164 9.66 -11.65 17.31
CA MET A 164 10.95 -11.22 17.88
C MET A 164 11.89 -12.40 18.16
N SER A 165 11.43 -13.66 18.02
CA SER A 165 12.25 -14.87 18.20
C SER A 165 12.78 -15.46 16.89
N ASN A 166 12.14 -15.22 15.74
CA ASN A 166 12.62 -15.75 14.46
C ASN A 166 13.36 -14.68 13.63
N ARG A 167 14.43 -14.12 14.21
CA ARG A 167 15.62 -13.85 13.38
C ARG A 167 15.94 -15.17 12.70
N MET A 168 16.28 -15.13 11.42
CA MET A 168 16.86 -16.23 10.63
C MET A 168 17.25 -17.39 11.54
N HIS A 169 16.56 -18.53 11.44
CA HIS A 169 16.98 -19.73 12.15
C HIS A 169 18.28 -20.20 11.50
N VAL A 170 19.35 -19.47 11.80
CA VAL A 170 20.74 -19.91 11.72
C VAL A 170 20.73 -21.17 12.55
N ASP A 171 21.00 -22.30 11.90
CA ASP A 171 21.09 -23.57 12.59
C ASP A 171 22.05 -23.45 13.78
N GLU A 172 21.78 -24.24 14.82
CA GLU A 172 22.54 -24.20 16.07
C GLU A 172 24.05 -24.41 15.84
N GLU A 173 24.39 -25.14 14.77
CA GLU A 173 25.77 -25.35 14.32
C GLU A 173 26.40 -24.03 13.83
N THR A 174 25.75 -23.30 12.93
CA THR A 174 26.24 -22.02 12.42
C THR A 174 26.30 -20.95 13.52
N LEU A 175 25.36 -20.98 14.48
CA LEU A 175 25.39 -20.10 15.64
C LEU A 175 26.57 -20.41 16.57
N SER A 176 26.84 -21.69 16.82
CA SER A 176 28.01 -22.13 17.57
C SER A 176 29.30 -21.67 16.90
N MET A 177 29.40 -21.84 15.57
CA MET A 177 30.56 -21.41 14.79
C MET A 177 30.77 -19.89 14.90
N ALA A 178 29.71 -19.09 14.78
CA ALA A 178 29.80 -17.64 14.91
C ALA A 178 30.26 -17.21 16.32
N LEU A 179 29.75 -17.87 17.37
CA LEU A 179 30.15 -17.60 18.75
C LEU A 179 31.62 -17.96 19.00
N ASP A 180 32.11 -19.05 18.42
CA ASP A 180 33.50 -19.46 18.59
C ASP A 180 34.47 -18.49 17.89
N ILE A 181 34.12 -18.01 16.70
CA ILE A 181 34.87 -16.94 16.00
C ILE A 181 34.92 -15.67 16.85
N LEU A 182 33.81 -15.29 17.48
CA LEU A 182 33.75 -14.11 18.34
C LEU A 182 34.59 -14.30 19.62
N LYS A 183 34.60 -15.49 20.22
CA LYS A 183 35.46 -15.82 21.37
C LYS A 183 36.94 -15.76 21.02
N GLU A 184 37.34 -16.27 19.86
CA GLU A 184 38.71 -16.13 19.36
C GLU A 184 39.09 -14.67 19.11
N ALA A 185 38.15 -13.88 18.59
CA ALA A 185 38.35 -12.46 18.34
C ALA A 185 38.54 -11.65 19.63
N LEU A 186 37.99 -12.07 20.78
CA LEU A 186 38.19 -11.43 22.09
C LEU A 186 39.64 -11.52 22.59
N VAL A 187 40.38 -12.55 22.20
CA VAL A 187 41.79 -12.75 22.60
C VAL A 187 42.79 -12.30 21.53
N SER A 188 42.31 -11.69 20.44
CA SER A 188 43.17 -11.18 19.37
C SER A 188 44.06 -10.02 19.84
N GLU A 189 45.27 -9.88 19.30
CA GLU A 189 46.16 -8.74 19.58
C GLU A 189 45.63 -7.41 19.00
N ASN A 190 44.72 -7.46 18.02
CA ASN A 190 44.11 -6.29 17.42
C ASN A 190 42.98 -5.71 18.30
N ALA A 191 43.19 -4.50 18.83
CA ALA A 191 42.26 -3.83 19.74
C ALA A 191 40.87 -3.60 19.14
N GLU A 192 40.79 -3.18 17.88
CA GLU A 192 39.52 -2.93 17.19
C GLU A 192 38.75 -4.23 16.93
N ARG A 193 39.47 -5.33 16.68
CA ARG A 193 38.85 -6.66 16.55
C ARG A 193 38.28 -7.17 17.87
N ARG A 194 38.98 -6.94 19.00
CA ARG A 194 38.48 -7.28 20.33
C ARG A 194 37.24 -6.49 20.71
N GLU A 195 37.24 -5.19 20.47
CA GLU A 195 36.12 -4.30 20.81
C GLU A 195 34.85 -4.70 20.04
N ARG A 196 34.96 -4.92 18.72
CA ARG A 196 33.83 -5.37 17.90
C ARG A 196 33.29 -6.72 18.36
N ALA A 197 34.15 -7.65 18.74
CA ALA A 197 33.73 -8.95 19.27
C ALA A 197 32.99 -8.82 20.61
N ALA A 198 33.47 -7.98 21.52
CA ALA A 198 32.82 -7.72 22.80
C ALA A 198 31.44 -7.09 22.64
N ILE A 199 31.30 -6.10 21.75
CA ILE A 199 30.01 -5.46 21.44
C ILE A 199 29.02 -6.48 20.87
N ALA A 200 29.45 -7.32 19.92
CA ALA A 200 28.59 -8.32 19.29
C ALA A 200 28.07 -9.37 20.30
N ILE A 201 28.93 -9.86 21.20
CA ILE A 201 28.54 -10.81 22.24
C ILE A 201 27.56 -10.17 23.25
N LEU A 202 27.82 -8.93 23.67
CA LEU A 202 26.92 -8.22 24.59
C LEU A 202 25.54 -7.93 23.99
N GLN A 203 25.48 -7.69 22.68
CA GLN A 203 24.21 -7.52 21.96
C GLN A 203 23.46 -8.84 21.77
N TYR A 204 24.17 -9.96 21.68
CA TYR A 204 23.55 -11.29 21.63
C TYR A 204 23.01 -11.75 22.99
N ALA A 205 23.66 -11.37 24.09
CA ALA A 205 23.25 -11.75 25.44
C ALA A 205 22.12 -10.89 26.05
N LYS A 206 21.60 -9.90 25.31
CA LYS A 206 20.46 -9.06 25.67
C LYS A 206 19.19 -9.57 25.01
#